data_AF-A0A8T4NK57-F1
#
_entry.id   AF-A0A8T4NK57-F1
#
_cell.length_a   1.000
_cell.length_b   1.000
_cell.length_c   1.000
_cell.angle_alpha   90.00
_cell.angle_beta   90.00
_cell.angle_gamma   90.00
#
_symmetry.space_group_name_H-M   'P 1'
#
loop_
_entity.id
_entity.type
_entity.pdbx_description
1 polymer ?
#
loop_
_entity_poly.entity_id
_entity_poly.type
_entity_poly.pdbx_seq_one_letter_code
_entity_poly.pdbx_strand_id
1 'polypeptide(L)'
;MQRGEAPIASHAIYTQRGVLDVNNPEERKWGMEAGFAWAEAAELRAFYTDIGFSPGMHIGLEKVRKANIPHVLRTLGKDWEKKFNERVSKNQNHLFARSPVGM
;
A
#
# COMPACT_ATOMS: atom_id res chain seq x y z
N MET A 1 3.61 0.61 -15.22
CA MET A 1 2.68 1.72 -14.95
C MET A 1 1.56 1.71 -16.00
N GLN A 2 0.51 0.91 -15.81
CA GLN A 2 -0.52 0.68 -16.85
C GLN A 2 -1.62 1.75 -16.90
N ARG A 3 -1.64 2.66 -15.93
CA ARG A 3 -2.68 3.71 -15.78
C ARG A 3 -2.15 5.12 -16.07
N GLY A 4 -0.90 5.26 -16.51
CA GLY A 4 -0.25 6.57 -16.63
C GLY A 4 0.07 7.25 -15.29
N GLU A 5 -0.13 6.55 -14.17
CA GLU A 5 0.10 7.05 -12.82
C GLU A 5 1.53 6.77 -12.36
N ALA A 6 2.07 7.64 -11.49
CA ALA A 6 3.30 7.43 -10.72
C ALA A 6 2.96 7.06 -9.26
N PRO A 7 2.55 5.81 -8.97
CA PRO A 7 2.05 5.43 -7.65
C PRO A 7 3.17 5.35 -6.61
N ILE A 8 2.89 5.86 -5.41
CA ILE A 8 3.70 5.62 -4.21
C ILE A 8 2.86 4.85 -3.20
N ALA A 9 3.32 3.65 -2.85
CA ALA A 9 2.73 2.81 -1.82
C ALA A 9 3.60 2.89 -0.56
N SER A 10 3.33 3.87 0.30
CA SER A 10 4.09 4.10 1.54
C SER A 10 4.25 2.82 2.38
N HIS A 11 3.19 2.02 2.49
CA HIS A 11 3.23 0.75 3.22
C HIS A 11 4.17 -0.29 2.58
N ALA A 12 4.30 -0.29 1.25
CA ALA A 12 5.25 -1.17 0.57
C ALA A 12 6.71 -0.73 0.74
N ILE A 13 6.96 0.54 1.09
CA ILE A 13 8.30 1.11 1.27
C ILE A 13 8.71 1.07 2.74
N TYR A 14 7.89 1.68 3.61
CA TYR A 14 8.25 1.92 5.00
C TYR A 14 8.24 0.67 5.87
N THR A 15 7.52 -0.39 5.48
CA THR A 15 7.52 -1.67 6.22
C THR A 15 8.58 -2.64 5.74
N GLN A 16 9.46 -2.23 4.82
CA GLN A 16 10.59 -3.07 4.42
C GLN A 16 11.57 -3.23 5.58
N ARG A 17 12.24 -4.39 5.61
CA ARG A 17 13.20 -4.72 6.66
C ARG A 17 14.28 -3.63 6.75
N GLY A 18 14.49 -3.11 7.96
CA GLY A 18 15.48 -2.08 8.23
C GLY A 18 15.05 -0.65 7.90
N VAL A 19 13.77 -0.42 7.54
CA VAL A 19 13.21 0.92 7.33
C VAL A 19 12.43 1.39 8.55
N LEU A 20 11.29 0.76 8.87
CA LEU A 20 10.56 0.96 10.12
C LEU A 20 10.14 -0.40 10.69
N ASP A 21 10.23 -0.54 12.02
CA ASP A 21 9.69 -1.67 12.76
C ASP A 21 8.18 -1.49 12.99
N VAL A 22 7.40 -2.37 12.37
CA VAL A 22 5.93 -2.37 12.49
C VAL A 22 5.44 -2.73 13.90
N ASN A 23 6.28 -3.34 14.73
CA ASN A 23 5.97 -3.68 16.11
C ASN A 23 6.25 -2.51 17.07
N ASN A 24 7.06 -1.54 16.65
CA ASN A 24 7.29 -0.32 17.40
C ASN A 24 6.14 0.68 17.13
N PRO A 25 5.34 1.06 18.14
CA PRO A 25 4.20 1.95 17.95
C PRO A 25 4.58 3.35 17.48
N GLU A 26 5.77 3.86 17.85
CA GLU A 26 6.25 5.17 17.41
C GLU A 26 6.66 5.15 15.94
N GLU A 27 7.39 4.13 15.52
CA GLU A 27 7.80 3.98 14.12
C GLU A 27 6.59 3.73 13.21
N ARG A 28 5.61 2.95 13.67
CA ARG A 28 4.33 2.80 12.99
C ARG A 28 3.62 4.16 12.80
N LYS A 29 3.68 5.03 13.81
CA LYS A 29 3.13 6.39 13.73
C LYS A 29 3.88 7.22 12.67
N TRP A 30 5.21 7.19 12.65
CA TRP A 30 6.02 7.88 11.63
C TRP A 30 5.68 7.43 10.21
N GLY A 31 5.56 6.12 9.97
CA GLY A 31 5.20 5.61 8.66
C GLY A 31 3.81 6.07 8.19
N MET A 32 2.86 6.19 9.12
CA MET A 32 1.54 6.73 8.83
C MET A 32 1.58 8.24 8.54
N GLU A 33 2.30 9.01 9.35
CA GLU A 33 2.46 10.46 9.16
C GLU A 33 3.18 10.80 7.86
N ALA A 34 4.25 10.08 7.51
CA ALA A 34 4.95 10.23 6.25
C ALA A 34 4.05 9.91 5.05
N GLY A 35 3.26 8.83 5.12
CA GLY A 35 2.26 8.51 4.11
C GLY A 35 1.13 9.55 4.02
N PHE A 36 0.84 10.25 5.13
CA PHE A 36 -0.10 11.36 5.16
C PHE A 36 0.45 12.61 4.50
N ALA A 37 1.65 13.05 4.88
CA ALA A 37 2.33 14.18 4.27
C ALA A 37 2.51 14.00 2.76
N TRP A 38 2.88 12.79 2.32
CA TRP A 38 3.10 12.54 0.90
C TRP A 38 1.83 12.72 0.05
N ALA A 39 0.65 12.47 0.62
CA ALA A 39 -0.57 12.60 -0.15
C ALA A 39 -1.05 14.03 -0.34
N GLU A 40 -0.53 14.98 0.42
CA GLU A 40 -0.77 16.41 0.16
C GLU A 40 -0.13 16.84 -1.16
N ALA A 41 0.96 16.17 -1.57
CA ALA A 41 1.61 16.38 -2.86
C ALA A 41 1.06 15.49 -4.00
N ALA A 42 0.16 14.56 -3.70
CA ALA A 42 -0.38 13.63 -4.69
C ALA A 42 -1.66 14.17 -5.32
N GLU A 43 -1.80 13.98 -6.63
CA GLU A 43 -3.03 14.36 -7.36
C GLU A 43 -4.24 13.50 -6.97
N LEU A 44 -4.00 12.29 -6.44
CA LEU A 44 -5.04 11.32 -6.14
C LEU A 44 -4.58 10.30 -5.10
N ARG A 45 -5.50 9.90 -4.21
CA ARG A 45 -5.37 8.69 -3.39
C ARG A 45 -6.25 7.55 -3.87
N ALA A 46 -5.64 6.42 -4.20
CA ALA A 46 -6.35 5.20 -4.56
C ALA A 46 -6.41 4.22 -3.38
N PHE A 47 -7.59 3.72 -3.07
CA PHE A 47 -7.82 2.69 -2.05
C PHE A 47 -8.30 1.40 -2.72
N TYR A 48 -7.59 0.28 -2.52
CA TYR A 48 -8.01 -1.03 -3.00
C TYR A 48 -8.82 -1.73 -1.90
N THR A 49 -10.06 -2.11 -2.19
CA THR A 49 -11.03 -2.48 -1.13
C THR A 49 -11.46 -3.94 -1.15
N ASP A 50 -11.03 -4.73 -2.14
CA ASP A 50 -11.55 -6.07 -2.43
C ASP A 50 -10.82 -7.22 -1.71
N ILE A 51 -9.76 -6.92 -0.94
CA ILE A 51 -8.99 -7.91 -0.15
C ILE A 51 -8.95 -7.58 1.35
N GLY A 52 -9.86 -6.71 1.80
CA GLY A 52 -9.91 -6.21 3.17
C GLY A 52 -9.51 -4.73 3.28
N PHE A 53 -9.91 -4.11 4.38
CA PHE A 53 -9.73 -2.67 4.62
C PHE A 53 -9.29 -2.45 6.07
N SER A 54 -8.03 -2.04 6.26
CA SER A 54 -7.45 -1.95 7.59
C SER A 54 -7.93 -0.71 8.37
N PRO A 55 -7.80 -0.68 9.71
CA PRO A 55 -8.10 0.52 10.50
C PRO A 55 -7.33 1.76 10.02
N GLY A 56 -6.07 1.60 9.58
CA GLY A 56 -5.29 2.70 9.00
C GLY A 56 -5.87 3.21 7.68
N MET A 57 -6.43 2.33 6.86
CA MET A 57 -7.12 2.71 5.63
C MET A 57 -8.43 3.46 5.91
N HIS A 58 -9.19 3.06 6.95
CA HIS A 58 -10.35 3.82 7.41
C HIS A 58 -9.98 5.25 7.82
N ILE A 59 -8.94 5.41 8.63
CA ILE A 59 -8.44 6.74 9.02
C ILE A 59 -8.01 7.54 7.78
N GLY A 60 -7.31 6.89 6.84
CA GLY A 60 -6.87 7.52 5.59
C GLY A 60 -8.03 8.00 4.72
N LEU A 61 -9.07 7.18 4.57
CA LEU A 61 -10.27 7.51 3.78
C LEU A 61 -11.05 8.66 4.40
N GLU A 62 -11.22 8.65 5.73
CA GLU A 62 -11.89 9.74 6.44
C GLU A 62 -11.12 11.05 6.34
N LYS A 63 -9.78 11.00 6.41
CA LYS A 63 -8.95 12.20 6.21
C LYS A 63 -9.10 12.80 4.82
N VAL A 64 -9.05 11.99 3.76
CA VAL A 64 -9.20 12.54 2.39
C VAL A 64 -10.60 13.10 2.14
N ARG A 65 -11.64 12.47 2.70
CA ARG A 65 -13.01 12.99 2.62
C ARG A 65 -13.14 14.34 3.31
N LYS A 66 -12.62 14.48 4.53
CA LYS A 66 -12.66 15.73 5.30
C LYS A 66 -11.84 16.85 4.66
N ALA A 67 -10.69 16.53 4.09
CA ALA A 67 -9.80 17.49 3.44
C ALA A 67 -10.16 17.76 1.96
N ASN A 68 -11.23 17.14 1.45
CA ASN A 68 -11.64 17.20 0.04
C ASN A 68 -10.49 16.88 -0.94
N ILE A 69 -9.61 15.95 -0.54
CA ILE A 69 -8.51 15.47 -1.39
C ILE A 69 -9.10 14.47 -2.40
N PRO A 70 -8.78 14.58 -3.70
CA PRO A 70 -9.23 13.62 -4.69
C PRO A 70 -8.86 12.18 -4.28
N HIS A 71 -9.86 11.29 -4.33
CA HIS A 71 -9.68 9.89 -4.00
C HIS A 71 -10.58 8.99 -4.85
N VAL A 72 -10.14 7.74 -5.02
CA VAL A 72 -10.89 6.70 -5.73
C VAL A 72 -10.85 5.38 -4.98
N LEU A 73 -11.95 4.66 -5.01
CA LEU A 73 -12.02 3.26 -4.59
C LEU A 73 -11.78 2.37 -5.80
N ARG A 74 -10.95 1.34 -5.64
CA ARG A 74 -10.53 0.42 -6.71
C ARG A 74 -10.61 -1.02 -6.22
N THR A 75 -10.62 -1.92 -7.18
CA THR A 75 -10.50 -3.36 -6.96
C THR A 75 -9.32 -3.90 -7.76
N LEU A 76 -8.67 -4.94 -7.25
CA LEU A 76 -7.68 -5.73 -7.98
C LEU A 76 -8.35 -6.57 -9.08
N GLY A 77 -9.61 -6.94 -8.87
CA GLY A 77 -10.47 -7.62 -9.85
C GLY A 77 -10.30 -9.13 -9.86
N LYS A 78 -11.05 -9.80 -10.74
CA LYS A 78 -11.01 -11.28 -10.86
C LYS A 78 -9.63 -11.78 -11.28
N ASP A 79 -9.25 -12.92 -10.69
CA ASP A 79 -7.99 -13.63 -10.94
C ASP A 79 -6.72 -12.83 -10.59
N TRP A 80 -6.82 -11.81 -9.73
CA TRP A 80 -5.65 -10.99 -9.37
C TRP A 80 -4.52 -11.84 -8.78
N GLU A 81 -4.86 -12.83 -7.96
CA GLU A 81 -3.90 -13.72 -7.30
C GLU A 81 -3.20 -14.63 -8.32
N LYS A 82 -3.96 -15.23 -9.25
CA LYS A 82 -3.40 -16.03 -10.34
C LYS A 82 -2.42 -15.19 -11.18
N LYS A 83 -2.84 -13.98 -11.58
CA LYS A 83 -2.00 -13.04 -12.35
C LYS A 83 -0.75 -12.60 -11.57
N PHE A 84 -0.87 -12.45 -10.26
CA PHE A 84 0.26 -12.11 -9.39
C PHE A 84 1.27 -13.28 -9.34
N ASN A 85 0.80 -14.49 -9.06
CA ASN A 85 1.64 -15.69 -8.95
C ASN A 85 2.34 -16.00 -10.28
N GLU A 86 1.65 -15.84 -11.42
CA GLU A 86 2.25 -15.97 -12.76
C GLU A 86 3.36 -14.94 -13.03
N ARG A 87 3.25 -13.72 -12.49
CA ARG A 87 4.30 -12.69 -12.62
C ARG A 87 5.50 -13.01 -11.76
N VAL A 88 5.28 -13.44 -10.52
CA VAL A 88 6.35 -13.78 -9.58
C VAL A 88 7.13 -15.01 -10.07
N SER A 89 6.45 -16.05 -10.56
CA SER A 89 7.11 -17.26 -11.06
C SER A 89 7.97 -17.03 -12.30
N LYS A 90 7.57 -16.08 -13.17
CA LYS A 90 8.35 -15.68 -14.36
C LYS A 90 9.55 -14.80 -14.03
N ASN A 91 9.53 -14.09 -12.90
CA ASN A 91 10.57 -13.13 -12.49
C ASN A 91 11.41 -13.68 -11.33
N GLN A 92 12.09 -14.82 -11.51
CA GLN A 92 12.98 -15.44 -10.51
C GLN A 92 14.21 -14.60 -10.08
N ASN A 93 14.25 -13.29 -10.36
CA ASN A 93 15.26 -12.38 -9.82
C ASN A 93 14.80 -11.79 -8.47
N HIS A 94 14.87 -12.64 -7.44
CA HIS A 94 15.43 -12.39 -6.10
C HIS A 94 15.38 -11.00 -5.41
N LEU A 95 14.25 -10.27 -5.43
CA LEU A 95 14.10 -9.08 -4.55
C LEU A 95 12.85 -9.05 -3.66
N PHE A 96 11.91 -9.98 -3.82
CA PHE A 96 10.67 -9.99 -3.02
C PHE A 96 10.26 -11.40 -2.55
N ALA A 97 11.23 -12.25 -2.21
CA ALA A 97 10.91 -13.47 -1.48
C ALA A 97 10.39 -13.07 -0.10
N ARG A 98 9.07 -12.96 0.05
CA ARG A 98 8.45 -12.99 1.37
C ARG A 98 8.87 -14.30 2.02
N SER A 99 9.55 -14.23 3.16
CA SER A 99 9.70 -15.41 4.01
C SER A 99 8.31 -16.03 4.22
N PRO A 100 8.18 -17.36 4.13
CA PRO A 100 6.91 -18.00 4.41
C PRO A 100 6.50 -17.58 5.82
N VAL A 101 5.29 -17.04 5.94
CA VAL A 101 4.67 -16.82 7.26
C VAL A 101 4.62 -18.21 7.89
N GLY A 102 5.38 -18.37 8.97
CA GLY A 102 5.46 -19.61 9.72
C GLY A 102 4.09 -20.03 10.23
N MET A 103 3.96 -21.36 10.26
CA MET A 103 2.98 -22.22 10.94
C MET A 103 2.27 -21.60 12.14
#